data_AF-A0AAV6FVN0-F1
#
_entry.id   AF-A0AAV6FVN0-F1
#
_cell.length_a   1.000
_cell.length_b   1.000
_cell.length_c   1.000
_cell.angle_alpha   90.00
_cell.angle_beta   90.00
_cell.angle_gamma   90.00
#
_symmetry.space_group_name_H-M   'P 1'
#
loop_
_entity.id
_entity.type
_entity.pdbx_description
1 polymer ?
#
loop_
_entity_poly.entity_id
_entity_poly.type
_entity_poly.pdbx_seq_one_letter_code
_entity_poly.pdbx_strand_id
1 'polypeptide(L)'
;MLSVQDPESHGAQRGLKDFTLRLSLDAQIATIDWRRFFHYCVADNLETDDHVGALMSCLSSMPGLEEVRTSVGHLDEHWTTGFLQLFLTSPHLKRISCSLKMADSKYSQELCVENYKGMLRLTLKNFNRVPLFLEGKSKCRIHLSLTCAILLVPLSPELQHLDWTPFFSRCLALEGFTDCPDTDECVEALLSFLSRVPDLRGVRLDLFPLTSTWASGVVTLVQSQPTLSTLRLYCGEQGHGTLSEEGLHILQQSQHLLRGILSLTGLRCRVSADQCLNHTEQKHDDERVELTFSGDSVEERDIHIAHYDEDDALQLW
;
A
#
# COMPACT_ATOMS: atom_id res chain seq x y z
N MET A 1 -3.49 14.77 -51.89
CA MET A 1 -2.61 14.90 -50.71
C MET A 1 -3.44 15.43 -49.57
N LEU A 2 -3.96 14.52 -48.75
CA LEU A 2 -4.70 14.85 -47.53
C LEU A 2 -3.65 14.96 -46.42
N SER A 3 -3.47 16.18 -45.91
CA SER A 3 -2.74 16.44 -44.68
C SER A 3 -3.64 15.96 -43.54
N VAL A 4 -3.22 14.89 -42.87
CA VAL A 4 -3.77 14.47 -41.58
C VAL A 4 -3.21 15.43 -40.56
N GLN A 5 -4.08 16.26 -39.97
CA GLN A 5 -3.79 16.99 -38.76
C GLN A 5 -3.70 15.97 -37.62
N ASP A 6 -2.56 15.94 -36.93
CA ASP A 6 -2.43 15.31 -35.63
C ASP A 6 -3.49 15.89 -34.68
N PRO A 7 -4.27 15.06 -33.97
CA PRO A 7 -5.09 15.55 -32.89
C PRO A 7 -4.15 16.00 -31.77
N GLU A 8 -4.34 17.24 -31.36
CA GLU A 8 -3.67 17.92 -30.27
C GLU A 8 -3.38 16.98 -29.09
N SER A 9 -2.10 16.77 -28.82
CA SER A 9 -1.64 16.32 -27.51
C SER A 9 -1.93 17.44 -26.52
N HIS A 10 -3.12 17.40 -25.92
CA HIS A 10 -3.32 18.07 -24.64
C HIS A 10 -2.36 17.41 -23.66
N GLY A 11 -1.17 18.01 -23.50
CA GLY A 11 -0.21 17.62 -22.49
C GLY A 11 -0.94 17.59 -21.15
N ALA A 12 -1.07 16.40 -20.57
CA ALA A 12 -1.58 16.25 -19.23
C ALA A 12 -0.76 17.20 -18.34
N GLN A 13 -1.40 18.20 -17.72
CA GLN A 13 -0.73 19.08 -16.77
C GLN A 13 -0.23 18.21 -15.61
N ARG A 14 1.08 17.94 -15.61
CA ARG A 14 1.83 17.18 -14.62
C ARG A 14 2.27 18.08 -13.47
N GLY A 15 1.29 18.61 -12.75
CA GLY A 15 1.49 19.52 -11.63
C GLY A 15 0.82 19.05 -10.35
N LEU A 16 1.23 19.63 -9.23
CA LEU A 16 0.52 19.55 -7.95
C LEU A 16 -0.85 20.18 -8.12
N LYS A 17 -1.85 19.52 -7.56
CA LYS A 17 -3.24 19.95 -7.54
C LYS A 17 -3.74 19.92 -6.10
N ASP A 18 -4.82 20.66 -5.85
CA ASP A 18 -5.60 20.63 -4.61
C ASP A 18 -4.78 20.70 -3.32
N PHE A 19 -3.81 21.62 -3.26
CA PHE A 19 -2.95 21.76 -2.09
C PHE A 19 -3.69 22.40 -0.91
N THR A 20 -3.73 21.70 0.22
CA THR A 20 -4.36 22.12 1.47
C THR A 20 -3.36 22.04 2.61
N LEU A 21 -3.18 23.15 3.32
CA LEU A 21 -2.32 23.25 4.49
C LEU A 21 -3.16 23.49 5.73
N ARG A 22 -2.93 22.71 6.79
CA ARG A 22 -3.44 23.03 8.12
C ARG A 22 -2.30 23.48 9.01
N LEU A 23 -2.40 24.71 9.48
CA LEU A 23 -1.47 25.31 10.44
C LEU A 23 -2.11 25.30 11.84
N SER A 24 -1.28 25.27 12.87
CA SER A 24 -1.70 25.41 14.26
C SER A 24 -2.26 26.82 14.53
N LEU A 25 -3.06 26.97 15.58
CA LEU A 25 -3.70 28.25 15.94
C LEU A 25 -2.69 29.35 16.30
N ASP A 26 -1.52 28.95 16.79
CA ASP A 26 -0.39 29.79 17.18
C ASP A 26 0.63 29.98 16.05
N ALA A 27 0.37 29.43 14.86
CA ALA A 27 1.27 29.56 13.73
C ALA A 27 1.45 31.03 13.33
N GLN A 28 2.70 31.44 13.15
CA GLN A 28 3.05 32.77 12.65
C GLN A 28 2.89 32.80 11.13
N ILE A 29 1.64 32.79 10.64
CA ILE A 29 1.31 32.71 9.21
C ILE A 29 2.03 33.78 8.38
N ALA A 30 2.23 34.97 8.96
CA ALA A 30 2.90 36.09 8.31
C ALA A 30 4.41 35.89 8.08
N THR A 31 5.05 34.95 8.78
CA THR A 31 6.48 34.65 8.60
C THR A 31 6.75 33.57 7.55
N ILE A 32 5.71 32.94 7.03
CA ILE A 32 5.83 31.94 5.96
C ILE A 32 6.17 32.65 4.65
N ASP A 33 7.20 32.18 3.95
CA ASP A 33 7.52 32.61 2.59
C ASP A 33 6.56 31.99 1.58
N TRP A 34 5.34 32.54 1.53
CA TRP A 34 4.30 32.13 0.60
C TRP A 34 4.73 32.26 -0.86
N ARG A 35 5.60 33.22 -1.18
CA ARG A 35 6.09 33.41 -2.55
C ARG A 35 6.94 32.21 -2.97
N ARG A 36 7.86 31.78 -2.11
CA ARG A 36 8.68 30.59 -2.37
C ARG A 36 7.83 29.32 -2.43
N PHE A 37 6.87 29.17 -1.53
CA PHE A 37 5.95 28.04 -1.55
C PHE A 37 5.15 27.96 -2.87
N PHE A 38 4.47 29.04 -3.27
CA PHE A 38 3.70 29.06 -4.51
C PHE A 38 4.57 28.90 -5.76
N HIS A 39 5.82 29.37 -5.71
CA HIS A 39 6.77 29.12 -6.80
C HIS A 39 6.99 27.63 -7.02
N TYR A 40 7.10 26.83 -5.95
CA TYR A 40 7.20 25.39 -6.08
C TYR A 40 5.88 24.77 -6.56
N CYS A 41 4.73 25.17 -6.01
CA CYS A 41 3.44 24.60 -6.42
C CYS A 41 3.05 24.81 -7.89
N VAL A 42 3.50 25.90 -8.52
CA VAL A 42 3.07 26.32 -9.86
C VAL A 42 4.14 26.07 -10.93
N ALA A 43 5.34 25.62 -10.55
CA ALA A 43 6.39 25.37 -11.52
C ALA A 43 5.98 24.24 -12.48
N ASP A 44 5.98 24.51 -13.79
CA ASP A 44 5.62 23.54 -14.83
C ASP A 44 6.53 22.29 -14.89
N ASN A 45 7.65 22.27 -14.13
CA ASN A 45 8.64 21.20 -14.06
C ASN A 45 8.74 20.58 -12.65
N LEU A 46 7.61 20.14 -12.11
CA LEU A 46 7.45 19.59 -10.75
C LEU A 46 8.03 18.19 -10.53
N GLU A 47 8.56 17.55 -11.58
CA GLU A 47 8.96 16.13 -11.57
C GLU A 47 10.49 15.90 -11.50
N THR A 48 11.30 16.90 -11.13
CA THR A 48 12.71 16.64 -10.79
C THR A 48 12.86 16.34 -9.30
N ASP A 49 13.77 15.44 -8.95
CA ASP A 49 14.10 15.11 -7.55
C ASP A 49 14.46 16.38 -6.76
N ASP A 50 15.17 17.30 -7.41
CA ASP A 50 15.51 18.62 -6.86
C ASP A 50 14.28 19.44 -6.49
N HIS A 51 13.20 19.35 -7.29
CA HIS A 51 11.97 20.05 -7.04
C HIS A 51 11.23 19.47 -5.83
N VAL A 52 11.06 18.14 -5.77
CA VAL A 52 10.42 17.47 -4.64
C VAL A 52 11.18 17.81 -3.36
N GLY A 53 12.51 17.70 -3.37
CA GLY A 53 13.35 18.06 -2.23
C GLY A 53 13.20 19.53 -1.80
N ALA A 54 13.16 20.46 -2.77
CA ALA A 54 12.98 21.88 -2.48
C ALA A 54 11.60 22.20 -1.87
N LEU A 55 10.55 21.54 -2.35
CA LEU A 55 9.21 21.65 -1.77
C LEU A 55 9.16 21.09 -0.35
N MET A 56 9.71 19.88 -0.12
CA MET A 56 9.78 19.30 1.22
C MET A 56 10.55 20.20 2.19
N SER A 57 11.66 20.80 1.73
CA SER A 57 12.41 21.79 2.51
C SER A 57 11.62 23.07 2.80
N CYS A 58 10.79 23.51 1.84
CA CYS A 58 9.89 24.64 2.06
C CYS A 58 8.84 24.31 3.13
N LEU A 59 8.21 23.14 3.03
CA LEU A 59 7.18 22.67 3.97
C LEU A 59 7.73 22.48 5.39
N SER A 60 8.92 21.89 5.54
CA SER A 60 9.54 21.69 6.85
C SER A 60 9.89 22.99 7.56
N SER A 61 10.09 24.08 6.81
CA SER A 61 10.34 25.41 7.35
C SER A 61 9.09 26.16 7.81
N MET A 62 7.88 25.64 7.54
CA MET A 62 6.63 26.32 7.87
C MET A 62 6.30 26.21 9.37
N PRO A 63 6.31 27.32 10.13
CA PRO A 63 5.97 27.28 11.55
C PRO A 63 4.52 26.84 11.77
N GLY A 64 4.34 25.89 12.67
CA GLY A 64 3.01 25.39 13.05
C GLY A 64 2.36 24.49 12.00
N LEU A 65 3.08 23.99 11.00
CA LEU A 65 2.50 23.08 10.02
C LEU A 65 2.10 21.74 10.65
N GLU A 66 0.80 21.44 10.63
CA GLU A 66 0.23 20.23 11.24
C GLU A 66 -0.29 19.23 10.21
N GLU A 67 -0.86 19.69 9.10
CA GLU A 67 -1.31 18.78 8.03
C GLU A 67 -0.96 19.31 6.64
N VAL A 68 -0.57 18.38 5.77
CA VAL A 68 -0.41 18.62 4.34
C VAL A 68 -1.33 17.67 3.59
N ARG A 69 -2.19 18.19 2.72
CA ARG A 69 -2.92 17.38 1.73
C ARG A 69 -2.68 17.92 0.34
N THR A 70 -2.45 17.04 -0.61
CA THR A 70 -2.28 17.43 -2.00
C THR A 70 -2.66 16.31 -2.94
N SER A 71 -2.87 16.64 -4.20
CA SER A 71 -2.90 15.70 -5.30
C SER A 71 -1.72 15.93 -6.25
N VAL A 72 -1.18 14.84 -6.78
CA VAL A 72 -0.06 14.88 -7.74
C VAL A 72 -0.54 14.31 -9.07
N GLY A 73 0.13 14.70 -10.17
CA GLY A 73 -0.08 14.10 -11.48
C GLY A 73 0.55 12.72 -11.63
N HIS A 74 1.54 12.41 -10.80
CA HIS A 74 2.24 11.13 -10.73
C HIS A 74 2.75 10.93 -9.30
N LEU A 75 2.59 9.72 -8.75
CA LEU A 75 3.10 9.36 -7.43
C LEU A 75 4.19 8.29 -7.60
N ASP A 76 5.43 8.67 -7.36
CA ASP A 76 6.61 7.80 -7.46
C ASP A 76 7.31 7.64 -6.11
N GLU A 77 8.43 6.91 -6.13
CA GLU A 77 9.32 6.73 -4.99
C GLU A 77 9.85 8.07 -4.45
N HIS A 78 10.06 9.10 -5.27
CA HIS A 78 10.61 10.39 -4.82
C HIS A 78 9.59 11.19 -4.02
N TRP A 79 8.35 11.26 -4.51
CA TRP A 79 7.25 11.87 -3.76
C TRP A 79 6.97 11.14 -2.45
N THR A 80 6.89 9.82 -2.51
CA THR A 80 6.55 8.99 -1.33
C THR A 80 7.64 9.02 -0.25
N THR A 81 8.92 8.90 -0.64
CA THR A 81 10.06 9.08 0.28
C THR A 81 10.14 10.51 0.80
N GLY A 82 9.95 11.52 -0.05
CA GLY A 82 9.97 12.93 0.35
C GLY A 82 8.92 13.26 1.40
N PHE A 83 7.68 12.78 1.22
CA PHE A 83 6.61 12.97 2.21
C PHE A 83 6.89 12.23 3.51
N LEU A 84 7.36 10.98 3.45
CA LEU A 84 7.72 10.25 4.66
C LEU A 84 8.85 10.96 5.41
N GLN A 85 9.89 11.42 4.72
CA GLN A 85 11.00 12.13 5.33
C GLN A 85 10.57 13.48 5.92
N LEU A 86 9.70 14.23 5.23
CA LEU A 86 9.09 15.44 5.76
C LEU A 86 8.38 15.15 7.08
N PHE A 87 7.59 14.07 7.13
CA PHE A 87 6.88 13.67 8.34
C PHE A 87 7.83 13.32 9.48
N LEU A 88 8.84 12.48 9.21
CA LEU A 88 9.79 12.03 10.23
C LEU A 88 10.68 13.15 10.76
N THR A 89 10.94 14.20 9.96
CA THR A 89 11.76 15.35 10.35
C THR A 89 10.96 16.49 10.97
N SER A 90 9.62 16.47 10.86
CA SER A 90 8.75 17.54 11.33
C SER A 90 7.91 17.08 12.53
N PRO A 91 8.35 17.31 13.78
CA PRO A 91 7.69 16.75 14.97
C PRO A 91 6.27 17.29 15.22
N HIS A 92 5.93 18.43 14.64
CA HIS A 92 4.60 19.05 14.76
C HIS A 92 3.59 18.50 13.74
N LEU A 93 4.07 17.77 12.73
CA LEU A 93 3.24 17.27 11.66
C LEU A 93 2.44 16.07 12.15
N LYS A 94 1.12 16.17 12.00
CA LYS A 94 0.17 15.15 12.44
C LYS A 94 -0.23 14.23 11.28
N ARG A 95 -0.33 14.76 10.07
CA ARG A 95 -0.73 14.01 8.88
C ARG A 95 -0.20 14.61 7.58
N ILE A 96 0.22 13.74 6.68
CA ILE A 96 0.40 14.04 5.26
C ILE A 96 -0.49 13.09 4.47
N SER A 97 -1.24 13.60 3.49
CA SER A 97 -1.93 12.76 2.51
C SER A 97 -1.68 13.26 1.10
N CYS A 98 -1.27 12.37 0.21
CA CYS A 98 -1.07 12.65 -1.20
C CYS A 98 -1.90 11.68 -2.03
N SER A 99 -2.75 12.19 -2.93
CA SER A 99 -3.59 11.35 -3.79
C SER A 99 -3.32 11.60 -5.27
N LEU A 100 -3.23 10.53 -6.05
CA LEU A 100 -3.26 10.59 -7.51
C LEU A 100 -4.67 10.22 -7.96
N LYS A 101 -5.34 11.11 -8.69
CA LYS A 101 -6.62 10.83 -9.37
C LYS A 101 -6.48 11.26 -10.82
N MET A 102 -6.49 10.30 -11.76
CA MET A 102 -6.54 10.66 -13.17
C MET A 102 -7.99 10.99 -13.52
N ALA A 103 -8.20 12.09 -14.25
CA ALA A 103 -9.53 12.64 -14.54
C ALA A 103 -10.50 11.62 -15.19
N ASP A 104 -9.97 10.66 -15.95
CA ASP A 104 -10.75 9.68 -16.72
C ASP A 104 -10.52 8.22 -16.31
N SER A 105 -9.67 7.96 -15.32
CA SER A 105 -9.36 6.58 -14.93
C SER A 105 -10.13 6.15 -13.69
N LYS A 106 -10.46 4.86 -13.65
CA LYS A 106 -10.90 4.14 -12.45
C LYS A 106 -9.77 3.92 -11.45
N TYR A 107 -8.64 4.59 -11.66
CA TYR A 107 -7.39 4.37 -10.97
C TYR A 107 -7.11 5.55 -10.04
N SER A 108 -6.85 5.24 -8.78
CA SER A 108 -6.38 6.23 -7.83
C SER A 108 -5.38 5.62 -6.88
N GLN A 109 -4.29 6.35 -6.63
CA GLN A 109 -3.35 6.00 -5.57
C GLN A 109 -3.48 6.99 -4.43
N GLU A 110 -3.22 6.53 -3.22
CA GLU A 110 -3.21 7.34 -2.02
C GLU A 110 -2.05 6.93 -1.12
N LEU A 111 -1.21 7.91 -0.80
CA LEU A 111 -0.24 7.84 0.28
C LEU A 111 -0.80 8.63 1.46
N CYS A 112 -0.79 8.04 2.64
CA CYS A 112 -1.07 8.73 3.90
C CYS A 112 0.01 8.37 4.93
N VAL A 113 0.59 9.39 5.55
CA VAL A 113 1.53 9.26 6.67
C VAL A 113 0.97 10.04 7.83
N GLU A 114 0.75 9.41 8.98
CA GLU A 114 0.19 10.11 10.13
C GLU A 114 0.65 9.57 11.47
N ASN A 115 0.47 10.38 12.51
CA ASN A 115 0.63 9.94 13.88
C ASN A 115 -0.69 9.34 14.36
N TYR A 116 -0.71 8.02 14.51
CA TYR A 116 -1.84 7.27 15.03
C TYR A 116 -1.52 6.71 16.41
N LYS A 117 -2.16 7.24 17.45
CA LYS A 117 -1.97 6.82 18.85
C LYS A 117 -0.48 6.82 19.30
N GLY A 118 0.32 7.76 18.81
CA GLY A 118 1.75 7.87 19.14
C GLY A 118 2.69 7.03 18.25
N MET A 119 2.15 6.35 17.24
CA MET A 119 2.91 5.56 16.25
C MET A 119 2.82 6.21 14.87
N LEU A 120 3.85 5.99 14.05
CA LEU A 120 3.79 6.22 12.62
C LEU A 120 2.83 5.20 12.00
N ARG A 121 1.80 5.71 11.31
CA ARG A 121 0.99 4.94 10.39
C ARG A 121 1.30 5.37 8.97
N LEU A 122 1.94 4.48 8.21
CA LEU A 122 2.16 4.63 6.78
C LEU A 122 1.11 3.80 6.04
N THR A 123 0.32 4.44 5.18
CA THR A 123 -0.69 3.80 4.35
C THR A 123 -0.40 4.12 2.89
N LEU A 124 -0.33 3.10 2.06
CA LEU A 124 -0.25 3.22 0.62
C LEU A 124 -1.39 2.38 0.02
N LYS A 125 -2.32 3.03 -0.66
CA LYS A 125 -3.46 2.37 -1.31
C LYS A 125 -3.38 2.60 -2.81
N ASN A 126 -3.61 1.54 -3.55
CA ASN A 126 -3.70 1.51 -4.99
C ASN A 126 -5.07 0.95 -5.35
N PHE A 127 -5.97 1.84 -5.79
CA PHE A 127 -7.32 1.47 -6.16
C PHE A 127 -7.40 1.34 -7.67
N ASN A 128 -7.76 0.16 -8.16
CA ASN A 128 -8.17 -0.03 -9.53
C ASN A 128 -9.63 -0.50 -9.55
N ARG A 129 -10.58 0.40 -9.86
CA ARG A 129 -12.02 0.07 -9.89
C ARG A 129 -12.45 -0.73 -11.12
N VAL A 130 -11.52 -1.23 -11.93
CA VAL A 130 -11.84 -2.22 -12.95
C VAL A 130 -11.81 -3.59 -12.27
N PRO A 131 -12.97 -4.24 -12.05
CA PRO A 131 -12.95 -5.61 -11.56
C PRO A 131 -12.18 -6.42 -12.60
N LEU A 132 -11.22 -7.21 -12.16
CA LEU A 132 -10.56 -8.19 -13.01
C LEU A 132 -11.59 -9.26 -13.37
N PHE A 133 -12.43 -8.96 -14.36
CA PHE A 133 -13.31 -9.94 -14.95
C PHE A 133 -12.43 -10.91 -15.76
N LEU A 134 -12.30 -12.12 -15.25
CA LEU A 134 -11.80 -13.28 -15.99
C LEU A 134 -12.80 -13.60 -17.09
N GLU A 135 -12.71 -12.91 -18.24
CA GLU A 135 -13.45 -13.29 -19.44
C GLU A 135 -12.54 -13.99 -20.45
N GLY A 136 -12.77 -15.29 -20.61
CA GLY A 136 -12.78 -15.94 -21.92
C GLY A 136 -11.46 -16.15 -22.68
N LYS A 137 -10.92 -17.37 -22.57
CA LYS A 137 -10.26 -18.11 -23.67
C LYS A 137 -9.05 -17.43 -24.35
N SER A 138 -8.03 -17.05 -23.59
CA SER A 138 -6.61 -17.17 -24.00
C SER A 138 -5.70 -16.58 -22.93
N LYS A 139 -4.75 -17.38 -22.42
CA LYS A 139 -3.69 -17.04 -21.46
C LYS A 139 -4.11 -16.03 -20.37
N CYS A 140 -4.59 -16.56 -19.23
CA CYS A 140 -4.83 -15.80 -18.01
C CYS A 140 -3.59 -14.98 -17.63
N ARG A 141 -3.62 -13.68 -17.89
CA ARG A 141 -2.73 -12.71 -17.26
C ARG A 141 -3.49 -12.24 -16.01
N ILE A 142 -3.30 -12.95 -14.90
CA ILE A 142 -3.74 -12.48 -13.58
C ILE A 142 -3.09 -11.10 -13.43
N HIS A 143 -3.89 -10.06 -13.28
CA HIS A 143 -3.36 -8.72 -13.08
C HIS A 143 -2.92 -8.64 -11.63
N LEU A 144 -1.63 -8.47 -11.45
CA LEU A 144 -0.96 -8.52 -10.18
C LEU A 144 -0.90 -7.08 -9.66
N SER A 145 -1.80 -6.67 -8.75
CA SER A 145 -1.67 -5.44 -7.95
C SER A 145 -1.55 -5.66 -6.43
N LEU A 146 -0.57 -5.01 -5.77
CA LEU A 146 -0.61 -4.69 -4.35
C LEU A 146 -1.61 -3.54 -4.18
N THR A 147 -2.77 -3.81 -3.60
CA THR A 147 -3.85 -2.80 -3.49
C THR A 147 -3.75 -1.97 -2.23
N CYS A 148 -3.12 -2.49 -1.17
CA CYS A 148 -2.98 -1.78 0.09
C CYS A 148 -1.77 -2.28 0.90
N ALA A 149 -0.98 -1.35 1.41
CA ALA A 149 0.02 -1.61 2.44
C ALA A 149 -0.21 -0.63 3.60
N ILE A 150 -0.31 -1.15 4.82
CA ILE A 150 -0.36 -0.34 6.04
C ILE A 150 0.71 -0.83 7.00
N LEU A 151 1.58 0.07 7.44
CA LEU A 151 2.61 -0.19 8.44
C LEU A 151 2.32 0.62 9.70
N LEU A 152 2.51 -0.01 10.85
CA LEU A 152 2.47 0.61 12.17
C LEU A 152 3.81 0.43 12.86
N VAL A 153 4.49 1.55 13.12
CA VAL A 153 5.84 1.58 13.67
C VAL A 153 5.93 2.68 14.73
N PRO A 154 6.61 2.48 15.87
CA PRO A 154 6.90 3.57 16.80
C PRO A 154 7.71 4.66 16.11
N LEU A 155 7.42 5.92 16.41
CA LEU A 155 8.23 7.02 15.92
C LEU A 155 9.61 6.98 16.57
N SER A 156 10.64 6.71 15.77
CA SER A 156 12.02 6.64 16.24
C SER A 156 12.98 7.31 15.24
N PRO A 157 14.12 7.86 15.70
CA PRO A 157 15.12 8.46 14.80
C PRO A 157 15.67 7.48 13.77
N GLU A 158 15.72 6.19 14.09
CA GLU A 158 16.23 5.13 13.20
C GLU A 158 15.44 5.04 11.89
N LEU A 159 14.14 5.38 11.91
CA LEU A 159 13.30 5.39 10.71
C LEU A 159 13.74 6.42 9.67
N GLN A 160 14.38 7.51 10.10
CA GLN A 160 14.92 8.55 9.21
C GLN A 160 16.16 8.07 8.44
N HIS A 161 16.80 7.01 8.90
CA HIS A 161 18.02 6.45 8.30
C HIS A 161 17.74 5.24 7.42
N LEU A 162 16.50 4.75 7.42
CA LEU A 162 16.11 3.64 6.55
C LEU A 162 15.92 4.16 5.12
N ASP A 163 16.52 3.48 4.15
CA ASP A 163 16.27 3.75 2.74
C ASP A 163 14.91 3.16 2.34
N TRP A 164 13.88 4.01 2.31
CA TRP A 164 12.51 3.63 1.94
C TRP A 164 12.30 3.51 0.42
N THR A 165 13.28 3.88 -0.40
CA THR A 165 13.18 3.87 -1.86
C THR A 165 12.82 2.48 -2.40
N PRO A 166 13.49 1.38 -1.97
CA PRO A 166 13.12 0.04 -2.43
C PRO A 166 11.70 -0.35 -2.01
N PHE A 167 11.25 0.05 -0.83
CA PHE A 167 9.89 -0.24 -0.37
C PHE A 167 8.85 0.41 -1.28
N PHE A 168 8.95 1.72 -1.50
CA PHE A 168 8.00 2.44 -2.34
C PHE A 168 8.08 2.02 -3.80
N SER A 169 9.29 1.86 -4.34
CA SER A 169 9.49 1.39 -5.71
C SER A 169 8.81 0.05 -5.93
N ARG A 170 8.92 -0.92 -5.00
CA ARG A 170 8.22 -2.21 -5.14
C ARG A 170 6.71 -2.07 -4.99
N CYS A 171 6.24 -1.31 -4.00
CA CYS A 171 4.81 -1.13 -3.80
C CYS A 171 4.12 -0.44 -5.00
N LEU A 172 4.82 0.48 -5.67
CA LEU A 172 4.32 1.17 -6.86
C LEU A 172 4.54 0.36 -8.14
N ALA A 173 5.64 -0.38 -8.27
CA ALA A 173 5.93 -1.25 -9.42
C ALA A 173 5.06 -2.50 -9.48
N LEU A 174 4.53 -2.94 -8.34
CA LEU A 174 3.49 -3.96 -8.27
C LEU A 174 2.18 -3.48 -8.91
N GLU A 175 2.11 -2.29 -9.48
CA GLU A 175 0.97 -1.77 -10.21
C GLU A 175 1.33 -1.54 -11.69
N GLY A 176 1.24 -2.60 -12.50
CA GLY A 176 1.56 -2.50 -13.92
C GLY A 176 1.05 -3.68 -14.73
N PHE A 177 0.30 -3.38 -15.78
CA PHE A 177 -0.16 -4.34 -16.76
C PHE A 177 1.01 -5.24 -17.26
N THR A 178 0.88 -6.52 -16.97
CA THR A 178 1.28 -7.66 -17.81
C THR A 178 2.70 -8.24 -17.82
N ASP A 179 3.75 -7.64 -17.24
CA ASP A 179 5.09 -8.26 -17.33
C ASP A 179 5.97 -8.02 -16.07
N CYS A 180 5.47 -8.30 -14.85
CA CYS A 180 6.38 -8.59 -13.73
C CYS A 180 6.62 -10.11 -13.72
N PRO A 181 7.74 -10.60 -14.28
CA PRO A 181 7.96 -12.04 -14.42
C PRO A 181 8.06 -12.77 -13.06
N ASP A 182 8.41 -12.05 -11.97
CA ASP A 182 8.74 -12.65 -10.68
C ASP A 182 8.03 -11.94 -9.52
N THR A 183 6.71 -12.11 -9.43
CA THR A 183 5.89 -11.58 -8.31
C THR A 183 6.35 -12.05 -6.93
N ASP A 184 6.82 -13.29 -6.86
CA ASP A 184 7.41 -13.86 -5.65
C ASP A 184 8.68 -13.10 -5.24
N GLU A 185 9.54 -12.69 -6.18
CA GLU A 185 10.74 -11.90 -5.89
C GLU A 185 10.38 -10.52 -5.34
N CYS A 186 9.38 -9.87 -5.93
CA CYS A 186 8.93 -8.55 -5.46
C CYS A 186 8.38 -8.60 -4.03
N VAL A 187 7.67 -9.68 -3.68
CA VAL A 187 7.14 -9.83 -2.32
C VAL A 187 8.19 -10.31 -1.34
N GLU A 188 9.09 -11.18 -1.74
CA GLU A 188 10.25 -11.53 -0.93
C GLU A 188 11.08 -10.27 -0.60
N ALA A 189 11.32 -9.40 -1.58
CA ALA A 189 11.99 -8.13 -1.38
C ALA A 189 11.19 -7.20 -0.43
N LEU A 190 9.87 -7.16 -0.54
CA LEU A 190 8.99 -6.40 0.37
C LEU A 190 9.09 -6.93 1.81
N LEU A 191 8.94 -8.23 2.01
CA LEU A 191 9.02 -8.87 3.33
C LEU A 191 10.44 -8.74 3.92
N SER A 192 11.48 -8.83 3.09
CA SER A 192 12.88 -8.59 3.47
C SER A 192 13.16 -7.12 3.81
N PHE A 193 12.43 -6.17 3.21
CA PHE A 193 12.47 -4.79 3.67
C PHE A 193 11.80 -4.65 5.04
N LEU A 194 10.63 -5.23 5.23
CA LEU A 194 9.88 -5.16 6.49
C LEU A 194 10.65 -5.78 7.66
N SER A 195 11.44 -6.83 7.43
CA SER A 195 12.31 -7.42 8.45
C SER A 195 13.45 -6.52 8.91
N ARG A 196 13.70 -5.39 8.22
CA ARG A 196 14.69 -4.37 8.59
C ARG A 196 14.06 -3.14 9.24
N VAL A 197 12.73 -3.03 9.24
CA VAL A 197 12.03 -1.90 9.87
C VAL A 197 12.13 -2.06 11.39
N PRO A 198 12.75 -1.10 12.11
CA PRO A 198 12.92 -1.22 13.55
C PRO A 198 11.57 -1.12 14.28
N ASP A 199 11.40 -1.95 15.30
CA ASP A 199 10.22 -1.99 16.18
C ASP A 199 8.87 -2.10 15.46
N LEU A 200 8.84 -2.69 14.27
CA LEU A 200 7.61 -2.91 13.49
C LEU A 200 6.56 -3.62 14.36
N ARG A 201 5.38 -3.02 14.52
CA ARG A 201 4.29 -3.53 15.38
C ARG A 201 3.17 -4.15 14.58
N GLY A 202 2.83 -3.53 13.46
CA GLY A 202 1.67 -3.90 12.67
C GLY A 202 1.95 -3.83 11.19
N VAL A 203 1.50 -4.83 10.46
CA VAL A 203 1.54 -4.87 9.00
C VAL A 203 0.18 -5.33 8.48
N ARG A 204 -0.37 -4.61 7.50
CA ARG A 204 -1.45 -5.07 6.64
C ARG A 204 -0.97 -5.05 5.20
N LEU A 205 -1.19 -6.14 4.48
CA LEU A 205 -0.89 -6.24 3.06
C LEU A 205 -2.08 -6.87 2.33
N ASP A 206 -2.56 -6.18 1.29
CA ASP A 206 -3.60 -6.66 0.38
C ASP A 206 -2.95 -6.95 -0.98
N LEU A 207 -2.83 -8.23 -1.29
CA LEU A 207 -1.65 -8.75 -1.97
C LEU A 207 -2.07 -10.07 -2.70
N PHE A 208 -1.30 -10.61 -3.66
CA PHE A 208 -1.61 -11.81 -4.47
C PHE A 208 -2.16 -13.06 -3.77
N PRO A 209 -2.66 -14.05 -4.55
CA PRO A 209 -2.90 -15.39 -4.03
C PRO A 209 -1.71 -15.87 -3.20
N LEU A 210 -2.00 -16.47 -2.05
CA LEU A 210 -0.97 -16.97 -1.16
C LEU A 210 -0.15 -18.04 -1.89
N THR A 211 1.14 -17.81 -2.13
CA THR A 211 2.07 -18.83 -2.66
C THR A 211 2.88 -19.46 -1.53
N SER A 212 3.60 -20.55 -1.84
CA SER A 212 4.53 -21.17 -0.88
C SER A 212 5.70 -20.25 -0.52
N THR A 213 6.22 -19.49 -1.50
CA THR A 213 7.27 -18.49 -1.31
C THR A 213 6.82 -17.42 -0.32
N TRP A 214 5.61 -16.91 -0.52
CA TRP A 214 5.00 -15.93 0.37
C TRP A 214 4.79 -16.44 1.78
N ALA A 215 4.21 -17.63 1.92
CA ALA A 215 4.01 -18.25 3.23
C ALA A 215 5.33 -18.39 3.98
N SER A 216 6.40 -18.79 3.29
CA SER A 216 7.75 -18.90 3.86
C SER A 216 8.33 -17.54 4.26
N GLY A 217 8.14 -16.52 3.42
CA GLY A 217 8.56 -15.15 3.70
C GLY A 217 7.82 -14.56 4.92
N VAL A 218 6.52 -14.85 5.06
CA VAL A 218 5.70 -14.44 6.22
C VAL A 218 6.23 -15.05 7.50
N VAL A 219 6.54 -16.34 7.49
CA VAL A 219 7.14 -17.02 8.65
C VAL A 219 8.49 -16.38 9.01
N THR A 220 9.32 -16.10 8.00
CA THR A 220 10.62 -15.45 8.19
C THR A 220 10.49 -14.03 8.75
N LEU A 221 9.49 -13.27 8.28
CA LEU A 221 9.19 -11.93 8.79
C LEU A 221 8.83 -11.99 10.28
N VAL A 222 7.90 -12.86 10.67
CA VAL A 222 7.47 -12.99 12.07
C VAL A 222 8.64 -13.43 12.97
N GLN A 223 9.49 -14.34 12.49
CA GLN A 223 10.68 -14.77 13.24
C GLN A 223 11.72 -13.66 13.42
N SER A 224 11.90 -12.82 12.41
CA SER A 224 12.89 -11.72 12.43
C SER A 224 12.39 -10.47 13.15
N GLN A 225 11.09 -10.34 13.39
CA GLN A 225 10.45 -9.17 13.99
C GLN A 225 9.75 -9.53 15.31
N PRO A 226 10.50 -9.61 16.44
CA PRO A 226 9.92 -9.98 17.74
C PRO A 226 8.93 -8.94 18.28
N THR A 227 8.95 -7.72 17.75
CA THR A 227 8.03 -6.63 18.12
C THR A 227 6.71 -6.68 17.38
N LEU A 228 6.62 -7.47 16.30
CA LEU A 228 5.44 -7.57 15.45
C LEU A 228 4.33 -8.27 16.22
N SER A 229 3.30 -7.51 16.59
CA SER A 229 2.15 -8.04 17.32
C SER A 229 1.01 -8.45 16.40
N THR A 230 0.96 -7.89 15.19
CA THR A 230 -0.15 -8.10 14.27
C THR A 230 0.32 -8.08 12.83
N LEU A 231 -0.02 -9.13 12.09
CA LEU A 231 0.19 -9.27 10.66
C LEU A 231 -1.14 -9.66 10.01
N ARG A 232 -1.65 -8.81 9.12
CA ARG A 232 -2.89 -9.07 8.37
C ARG A 232 -2.61 -9.19 6.90
N LEU A 233 -2.99 -10.31 6.33
CA LEU A 233 -2.82 -10.59 4.92
C LEU A 233 -4.19 -10.77 4.29
N TYR A 234 -4.46 -10.01 3.24
CA TYR A 234 -5.62 -10.17 2.40
C TYR A 234 -5.14 -10.67 1.04
N CYS A 235 -5.47 -11.90 0.69
CA CYS A 235 -5.21 -12.42 -0.64
C CYS A 235 -6.21 -11.79 -1.60
N GLY A 236 -5.74 -11.13 -2.65
CA GLY A 236 -6.50 -10.25 -3.52
C GLY A 236 -7.01 -8.98 -2.82
N GLU A 237 -7.60 -8.09 -3.62
CA GLU A 237 -8.27 -6.89 -3.12
C GLU A 237 -9.31 -7.29 -2.06
N GLN A 238 -9.14 -6.79 -0.83
CA GLN A 238 -10.01 -7.10 0.30
C GLN A 238 -10.25 -8.61 0.54
N GLY A 239 -9.34 -9.52 0.20
CA GLY A 239 -9.53 -10.95 0.48
C GLY A 239 -10.31 -11.71 -0.60
N HIS A 240 -10.43 -11.17 -1.81
CA HIS A 240 -11.06 -11.83 -2.96
C HIS A 240 -10.12 -12.68 -3.83
N GLY A 241 -8.89 -12.90 -3.37
CA GLY A 241 -7.89 -13.77 -3.99
C GLY A 241 -7.80 -15.12 -3.31
N THR A 242 -7.29 -16.11 -4.02
CA THR A 242 -7.28 -17.51 -3.57
C THR A 242 -6.17 -17.79 -2.55
N LEU A 243 -6.47 -18.70 -1.63
CA LEU A 243 -5.50 -19.28 -0.71
C LEU A 243 -5.00 -20.61 -1.30
N SER A 244 -3.71 -20.72 -1.64
CA SER A 244 -3.17 -22.02 -2.07
C SER A 244 -3.03 -22.97 -0.89
N GLU A 245 -3.31 -24.26 -1.11
CA GLU A 245 -3.15 -25.28 -0.07
C GLU A 245 -1.68 -25.47 0.31
N GLU A 246 -0.73 -25.31 -0.63
CA GLU A 246 0.70 -25.35 -0.35
C GLU A 246 1.13 -24.22 0.60
N GLY A 247 0.69 -22.99 0.33
CA GLY A 247 0.96 -21.85 1.19
C GLY A 247 0.32 -22.00 2.56
N LEU A 248 -0.94 -22.45 2.61
CA LEU A 248 -1.65 -22.74 3.86
C LEU A 248 -0.94 -23.81 4.69
N HIS A 249 -0.46 -24.88 4.05
CA HIS A 249 0.26 -25.95 4.72
C HIS A 249 1.53 -25.44 5.42
N ILE A 250 2.30 -24.56 4.77
CA ILE A 250 3.49 -23.94 5.36
C ILE A 250 3.14 -23.08 6.58
N LEU A 251 2.08 -22.27 6.48
CA LEU A 251 1.62 -21.45 7.59
C LEU A 251 1.14 -22.32 8.77
N GLN A 252 0.40 -23.39 8.49
CA GLN A 252 -0.08 -24.34 9.49
C GLN A 252 1.08 -25.07 10.20
N GLN A 253 2.08 -25.54 9.46
CA GLN A 253 3.29 -26.13 10.05
C GLN A 253 4.01 -25.15 10.99
N SER A 254 3.92 -23.86 10.68
CA SER A 254 4.56 -22.77 11.43
C SER A 254 3.64 -22.09 12.44
N GLN A 255 2.47 -22.67 12.74
CA GLN A 255 1.43 -22.00 13.54
C GLN A 255 1.91 -21.52 14.92
N HIS A 256 2.86 -22.22 15.53
CA HIS A 256 3.42 -21.87 16.83
C HIS A 256 4.12 -20.50 16.83
N LEU A 257 4.64 -20.05 15.68
CA LEU A 257 5.26 -18.74 15.48
C LEU A 257 4.21 -17.67 15.17
N LEU A 258 3.16 -18.06 14.46
CA LEU A 258 2.13 -17.16 13.93
C LEU A 258 1.00 -16.88 14.93
N ARG A 259 0.98 -17.63 16.03
CA ARG A 259 -0.09 -17.62 17.04
C ARG A 259 -0.36 -16.22 17.57
N GLY A 260 -1.59 -15.75 17.39
CA GLY A 260 -2.05 -14.43 17.85
C GLY A 260 -1.45 -13.24 17.10
N ILE A 261 -0.63 -13.49 16.07
CA ILE A 261 0.01 -12.46 15.24
C ILE A 261 -0.65 -12.43 13.86
N LEU A 262 -0.78 -13.58 13.20
CA LEU A 262 -1.27 -13.66 11.82
C LEU A 262 -2.80 -13.79 11.75
N SER A 263 -3.42 -12.93 10.95
CA SER A 263 -4.75 -13.14 10.34
C SER A 263 -4.60 -13.14 8.82
N LEU A 264 -5.23 -14.11 8.16
CA LEU A 264 -5.19 -14.30 6.71
C LEU A 264 -6.63 -14.38 6.18
N THR A 265 -6.98 -13.49 5.25
CA THR A 265 -8.29 -13.48 4.59
C THR A 265 -8.15 -13.79 3.11
N GLY A 266 -8.97 -14.69 2.59
CA GLY A 266 -8.97 -15.04 1.17
C GLY A 266 -10.12 -15.96 0.79
N LEU A 267 -10.13 -16.40 -0.47
CA LEU A 267 -11.04 -17.41 -0.99
C LEU A 267 -10.42 -18.79 -0.85
N ARG A 268 -11.15 -19.73 -0.25
CA ARG A 268 -10.72 -21.11 -0.09
C ARG A 268 -11.53 -22.05 -0.98
N CYS A 269 -10.85 -22.79 -1.88
CA CYS A 269 -11.48 -23.87 -2.68
C CYS A 269 -11.73 -25.06 -1.74
N ARG A 270 -13.00 -25.38 -1.44
CA ARG A 270 -13.35 -26.56 -0.62
C ARG A 270 -13.41 -27.87 -1.42
N VAL A 271 -13.18 -27.79 -2.73
CA VAL A 271 -13.14 -28.95 -3.62
C VAL A 271 -11.74 -29.58 -3.59
N SER A 272 -11.62 -30.91 -3.65
CA SER A 272 -10.32 -31.59 -3.67
C SER A 272 -9.39 -31.03 -4.75
N ALA A 273 -8.10 -30.87 -4.46
CA ALA A 273 -7.09 -30.24 -5.32
C ALA A 273 -7.10 -30.72 -6.80
N ASP A 274 -7.44 -31.99 -7.04
CA ASP A 274 -7.55 -32.59 -8.39
C ASP A 274 -8.68 -32.01 -9.25
N GLN A 275 -9.68 -31.37 -8.62
CA GLN A 275 -10.86 -30.82 -9.30
C GLN A 275 -10.74 -29.30 -9.53
N CYS A 276 -10.01 -28.54 -8.71
CA CYS A 276 -9.90 -27.07 -8.87
C CYS A 276 -9.10 -26.69 -10.16
N LEU A 277 -8.20 -27.54 -10.68
CA LEU A 277 -7.41 -27.26 -11.90
C LEU A 277 -8.21 -27.29 -13.22
N ASN A 278 -9.39 -27.93 -13.24
CA ASN A 278 -10.15 -28.19 -14.48
C ASN A 278 -11.44 -27.35 -14.61
N HIS A 279 -11.79 -26.53 -13.62
CA HIS A 279 -13.04 -25.77 -13.62
C HIS A 279 -12.81 -24.30 -13.97
N THR A 280 -12.70 -24.01 -15.27
CA THR A 280 -12.65 -22.63 -15.78
C THR A 280 -14.01 -21.92 -15.84
N GLU A 281 -15.13 -22.58 -15.48
CA GLU A 281 -16.47 -22.06 -15.79
C GLU A 281 -17.54 -22.19 -14.66
N GLN A 282 -17.21 -22.61 -13.43
CA GLN A 282 -18.22 -22.70 -12.35
C GLN A 282 -17.87 -21.87 -11.11
N LYS A 283 -18.77 -20.92 -10.84
CA LYS A 283 -18.68 -19.83 -9.87
C LYS A 283 -19.22 -20.19 -8.48
N HIS A 284 -19.14 -21.46 -8.08
CA HIS A 284 -19.80 -21.95 -6.87
C HIS A 284 -18.87 -22.84 -6.07
N ASP A 285 -18.57 -22.39 -4.85
CA ASP A 285 -18.03 -23.10 -3.66
C ASP A 285 -16.75 -22.48 -3.07
N ASP A 286 -16.22 -21.40 -3.65
CA ASP A 286 -15.19 -20.58 -2.99
C ASP A 286 -15.86 -19.69 -1.93
N GLU A 287 -15.69 -20.08 -0.67
CA GLU A 287 -16.10 -19.26 0.47
C GLU A 287 -14.96 -18.33 0.87
N ARG A 288 -15.31 -17.07 1.12
CA ARG A 288 -14.38 -16.11 1.71
C ARG A 288 -14.24 -16.42 3.18
N VAL A 289 -13.02 -16.72 3.59
CA VAL A 289 -12.71 -17.13 4.95
C VAL A 289 -11.66 -16.21 5.56
N GLU A 290 -11.76 -16.01 6.87
CA GLU A 290 -10.67 -15.49 7.70
C GLU A 290 -10.08 -16.65 8.51
N LEU A 291 -8.77 -16.83 8.36
CA LEU A 291 -7.98 -17.78 9.11
C LEU A 291 -7.20 -17.03 10.19
N THR A 292 -7.41 -17.42 11.44
CA THR A 292 -6.64 -16.92 12.58
C THR A 292 -5.91 -18.07 13.25
N PHE A 293 -4.64 -17.84 13.59
CA PHE A 293 -3.80 -18.87 14.18
C PHE A 293 -3.86 -18.73 15.70
N SER A 294 -4.58 -19.63 16.38
CA SER A 294 -4.85 -19.57 17.81
C SER A 294 -4.43 -20.87 18.52
N GLY A 295 -3.50 -20.78 19.48
CA GLY A 295 -3.13 -21.95 20.26
C GLY A 295 -2.48 -23.04 19.41
N ASP A 296 -3.11 -24.22 19.48
CA ASP A 296 -2.71 -25.43 18.77
C ASP A 296 -3.57 -25.67 17.52
N SER A 297 -4.45 -24.73 17.17
CA SER A 297 -5.41 -24.84 16.07
C SER A 297 -5.44 -23.61 15.16
N VAL A 298 -5.91 -23.82 13.93
CA VAL A 298 -6.30 -22.72 13.02
C VAL A 298 -7.81 -22.56 13.09
N GLU A 299 -8.27 -21.39 13.50
CA GLU A 299 -9.68 -21.01 13.47
C GLU A 299 -10.02 -20.44 12.10
N GLU A 300 -10.97 -21.08 11.42
CA GLU A 300 -11.55 -20.61 10.15
C GLU A 300 -12.92 -20.01 10.43
N ARG A 301 -13.18 -18.80 9.91
CA ARG A 301 -14.48 -18.11 10.00
C ARG A 301 -14.94 -17.68 8.62
N ASP A 302 -16.16 -18.06 8.27
CA ASP A 302 -16.78 -17.62 7.02
C ASP A 302 -17.16 -16.13 7.12
N ILE A 303 -16.80 -15.35 6.10
CA ILE A 303 -17.12 -13.92 6.03
C ILE A 303 -18.26 -13.72 5.02
N HIS A 304 -19.50 -13.59 5.51
CA HIS A 304 -20.65 -13.17 4.71
C HIS A 304 -20.75 -11.64 4.69
N ILE A 305 -20.76 -11.03 3.49
CA ILE A 305 -20.69 -9.58 3.33
C ILE A 305 -21.95 -8.88 3.90
N ALA A 306 -21.77 -8.06 4.94
CA ALA A 306 -22.43 -6.77 5.03
C ALA A 306 -21.45 -5.72 4.44
N HIS A 307 -21.97 -4.68 3.80
CA HIS A 307 -21.16 -3.59 3.22
C HIS A 307 -20.05 -3.15 4.18
N TYR A 308 -18.80 -3.31 3.76
CA TYR A 308 -17.64 -2.84 4.50
C TYR A 308 -17.58 -1.31 4.45
N ASP A 309 -17.78 -0.66 5.59
CA ASP A 309 -17.35 0.72 5.80
C ASP A 309 -15.83 0.73 6.03
N GLU A 310 -15.11 1.67 5.39
CA GLU A 310 -13.66 1.83 5.54
C GLU A 310 -13.22 2.06 7.02
N ASP A 311 -14.18 2.39 7.90
CA ASP A 311 -13.99 2.55 9.34
C ASP A 311 -13.80 1.24 10.11
N ASP A 312 -14.22 0.07 9.59
CA ASP A 312 -14.00 -1.20 10.30
C ASP A 312 -12.52 -1.63 10.29
N ALA A 313 -11.76 -1.19 9.28
CA ALA A 313 -10.30 -1.33 9.29
C ALA A 313 -9.63 -0.48 10.39
N LEU A 314 -10.32 0.56 10.90
CA LEU A 314 -9.83 1.46 11.96
C LEU A 314 -10.18 0.98 13.38
N GLN A 315 -11.18 0.10 13.55
CA GLN A 315 -11.59 -0.38 14.88
C GLN A 315 -10.77 -1.56 15.40
N LEU A 316 -9.97 -2.19 14.56
CA LEU A 316 -9.31 -3.45 14.87
C LEU A 316 -7.82 -3.29 15.28
N TRP A 317 -7.34 -2.08 15.57
CA TRP A 317 -5.96 -1.80 16.04
C TRP A 317 -5.93 -1.02 17.37
#